data_AF-A0AAW2S8P0-F1
#
_entry.id   AF-A0AAW2S8P0-F1
#
_cell.length_a   1.000
_cell.length_b   1.000
_cell.length_c   1.000
_cell.angle_alpha   90.00
_cell.angle_beta   90.00
_cell.angle_gamma   90.00
#
_symmetry.space_group_name_H-M   'P 1'
#
loop_
_entity.id
_entity.type
_entity.pdbx_description
1 polymer ?
#
loop_
_entity_poly.entity_id
_entity_poly.type
_entity_poly.pdbx_seq_one_letter_code
_entity_poly.pdbx_strand_id
1 'polypeptide(L)'
;MEAAKLRAAESAASCQEVSKREKTTLMKFQSWEKQKTIFQEELSTEKWKLMQMQQKLQQAKDVKDQVEAKLNQEEKAKTELLTQASSFRKEREQIEVSTQSKEDMIKLRAESNLQKYKDDIEKLEKDISQLRLKTDSSKIAALRRGIDGSYASKLTDLRDSLALKDSAISYISRMVISTDLTGNGGVKRERECVMCLSEEMSVVFLPCAHQVVCTMCNELHEKQGMKDCPSCRSPIQRRVCVRYAHT
;
A
#
# COMPACT_ATOMS: atom_id res chain seq x y z
N MET A 1 -35.20 77.08 98.34
CA MET A 1 -33.94 77.02 97.56
C MET A 1 -33.41 75.58 97.46
N GLU A 2 -33.37 74.81 98.55
CA GLU A 2 -32.84 73.43 98.54
C GLU A 2 -33.60 72.42 97.68
N ALA A 3 -34.94 72.41 97.69
CA ALA A 3 -35.72 71.51 96.83
C ALA A 3 -35.46 71.70 95.32
N ALA A 4 -35.07 72.90 94.89
CA ALA A 4 -34.70 73.17 93.51
C ALA A 4 -33.31 72.63 93.17
N LYS A 5 -32.34 72.74 94.10
CA LYS A 5 -30.99 72.16 93.95
C LYS A 5 -31.03 70.64 93.87
N LEU A 6 -31.87 70.02 94.69
CA LEU A 6 -32.02 68.56 94.73
C LEU A 6 -32.60 68.03 93.40
N ARG A 7 -33.67 68.66 92.89
CA ARG A 7 -34.23 68.36 91.56
C ARG A 7 -33.24 68.60 90.41
N ALA A 8 -32.42 69.66 90.49
CA ALA A 8 -31.40 69.93 89.48
C ALA A 8 -30.30 68.86 89.48
N ALA A 9 -29.87 68.39 90.66
CA ALA A 9 -28.89 67.32 90.81
C ALA A 9 -29.43 65.97 90.28
N GLU A 10 -30.68 65.63 90.60
CA GLU A 10 -31.35 64.43 90.06
C GLU A 10 -31.48 64.48 88.54
N SER A 11 -31.85 65.64 87.99
CA SER A 11 -31.95 65.84 86.54
C SER A 11 -30.59 65.71 85.86
N ALA A 12 -29.53 66.29 86.44
CA ALA A 12 -28.17 66.17 85.92
C ALA A 12 -27.66 64.72 85.94
N ALA A 13 -27.92 63.98 87.02
CA ALA A 13 -27.58 62.56 87.12
C ALA A 13 -28.32 61.71 86.08
N SER A 14 -29.63 61.98 85.87
CA SER A 14 -30.43 61.33 84.82
C SER A 14 -29.90 61.61 83.42
N CYS A 15 -29.59 62.88 83.10
CA CYS A 15 -28.98 63.25 81.82
C CYS A 15 -27.62 62.56 81.61
N GLN A 16 -26.80 62.45 82.65
CA GLN A 16 -25.51 61.76 82.57
C GLN A 16 -25.67 60.26 82.31
N GLU A 17 -26.64 59.61 82.96
CA GLU A 17 -26.97 58.20 82.74
C GLU A 17 -27.45 57.94 81.30
N VAL A 18 -28.34 58.79 80.78
CA VAL A 18 -28.80 58.72 79.38
C VAL A 18 -27.64 58.90 78.41
N SER A 19 -26.76 59.89 78.64
CA SER A 19 -25.58 60.13 77.80
C SER A 19 -24.63 58.92 77.78
N LYS A 20 -24.42 58.24 78.92
CA LYS A 20 -23.62 57.01 78.98
C LYS A 20 -24.25 55.89 78.14
N ARG A 21 -25.57 55.69 78.26
CA ARG A 21 -26.30 54.67 77.49
C ARG A 21 -26.23 54.96 75.99
N GLU A 22 -26.48 56.20 75.59
CA GLU A 22 -26.35 56.66 74.19
C GLU A 22 -24.95 56.41 73.64
N LYS A 23 -23.89 56.71 74.42
CA LYS A 23 -22.52 56.43 74.01
C LYS A 23 -22.28 54.93 73.79
N THR A 24 -22.81 54.06 74.67
CA THR A 24 -22.67 52.61 74.50
C THR A 24 -23.43 52.06 73.29
N THR A 25 -24.63 52.58 72.99
CA THR A 25 -25.40 52.16 71.81
C THR A 25 -24.75 52.69 70.53
N LEU A 26 -24.23 53.92 70.53
CA LEU A 26 -23.49 54.50 69.41
C LEU A 26 -22.25 53.66 69.06
N MET A 27 -21.47 53.24 70.05
CA MET A 27 -20.29 52.37 69.81
C MET A 27 -20.69 51.02 69.20
N LYS A 28 -21.81 50.43 69.63
CA LYS A 28 -22.34 49.20 69.03
C LYS A 28 -22.78 49.42 67.59
N PHE A 29 -23.51 50.49 67.32
CA PHE A 29 -23.94 50.85 65.96
C PHE A 29 -22.74 51.01 65.02
N GLN A 30 -21.70 51.73 65.44
CA GLN A 30 -20.46 51.89 64.67
C GLN A 30 -19.76 50.54 64.40
N SER A 31 -19.81 49.59 65.34
CA SER A 31 -19.25 48.26 65.14
C SER A 31 -20.04 47.46 64.08
N TRP A 32 -21.37 47.54 64.10
CA TRP A 32 -22.23 46.90 63.11
C TRP A 32 -22.07 47.52 61.72
N GLU A 33 -21.88 48.83 61.65
CA GLU A 33 -21.66 49.51 60.38
C GLU A 33 -20.35 49.06 59.72
N LYS A 34 -19.28 48.88 60.50
CA LYS A 34 -18.01 48.28 60.01
C LYS A 34 -18.17 46.83 59.56
N GLN A 35 -18.93 46.03 60.31
CA GLN A 35 -19.21 44.64 59.90
C GLN A 35 -20.03 44.58 58.62
N LYS A 36 -21.02 45.47 58.47
CA LYS A 36 -21.85 45.57 57.27
C LYS A 36 -21.01 45.86 56.03
N THR A 37 -20.03 46.77 56.10
CA THR A 37 -19.17 47.07 54.96
C THR A 37 -18.29 45.87 54.58
N ILE A 38 -17.72 45.18 55.57
CA ILE A 38 -16.92 43.96 55.34
C ILE A 38 -17.77 42.88 54.65
N PHE A 39 -18.98 42.60 55.16
CA PHE A 39 -19.86 41.61 54.54
C PHE A 39 -20.33 42.01 53.14
N GLN A 40 -20.51 43.30 52.87
CA GLN A 40 -20.85 43.78 51.53
C GLN A 40 -19.69 43.57 50.55
N GLU A 41 -18.46 43.83 50.97
CA GLU A 41 -17.26 43.56 50.18
C GLU A 41 -17.10 42.07 49.92
N GLU A 42 -17.16 41.22 50.95
CA GLU A 42 -17.09 39.76 50.82
C GLU A 42 -18.16 39.25 49.84
N LEU A 43 -19.42 39.68 50.00
CA LEU A 43 -20.51 39.32 49.10
C LEU A 43 -20.22 39.71 47.64
N SER A 44 -19.63 40.89 47.41
CA SER A 44 -19.27 41.33 46.06
C SER A 44 -18.17 40.45 45.44
N THR A 45 -17.18 40.07 46.25
CA THR A 45 -16.09 39.18 45.78
C THR A 45 -16.60 37.77 45.47
N GLU A 46 -17.48 37.22 46.31
CA GLU A 46 -18.07 35.90 46.06
C GLU A 46 -19.00 35.89 44.85
N LYS A 47 -19.79 36.96 44.64
CA LYS A 47 -20.60 37.11 43.41
C LYS A 47 -19.73 37.11 42.16
N TRP A 48 -18.60 37.82 42.19
CA TRP A 48 -17.67 37.84 41.05
C TRP A 48 -17.04 36.46 40.81
N LYS A 49 -16.60 35.76 41.87
CA LYS A 49 -16.07 34.38 41.75
C LYS A 49 -17.11 33.44 41.16
N LEU A 50 -18.38 33.54 41.59
CA LEU A 50 -19.47 32.74 41.05
C LEU A 50 -19.64 32.96 39.54
N MET A 51 -19.64 34.22 39.09
CA MET A 51 -19.74 34.55 37.66
C MET A 51 -18.57 33.97 36.86
N GLN A 52 -17.34 34.04 37.38
CA GLN A 52 -16.18 33.42 36.73
C GLN A 52 -16.32 31.90 36.63
N MET A 53 -16.78 31.25 37.69
CA MET A 53 -16.96 29.79 37.70
C MET A 53 -18.08 29.37 36.74
N GLN A 54 -19.16 30.13 36.65
CA GLN A 54 -20.22 29.91 35.66
C GLN A 54 -19.71 30.04 34.23
N GLN A 55 -18.89 31.05 33.94
CA GLN A 55 -18.28 31.22 32.61
C GLN A 55 -17.37 30.03 32.26
N LYS A 56 -16.50 29.61 33.19
CA LYS A 56 -15.63 28.44 32.99
C LYS A 56 -16.43 27.14 32.80
N LEU A 57 -17.51 26.97 33.56
CA LEU A 57 -18.40 25.83 33.40
C LEU A 57 -19.05 25.80 32.02
N GLN A 58 -19.50 26.96 31.52
CA GLN A 58 -20.08 27.03 30.18
C GLN A 58 -19.05 26.68 29.10
N GLN A 59 -17.85 27.24 29.18
CA GLN A 59 -16.75 26.91 28.26
C GLN A 59 -16.42 25.40 28.29
N ALA A 60 -16.38 24.79 29.48
CA ALA A 60 -16.12 23.38 29.63
C ALA A 60 -17.23 22.51 29.00
N LYS A 61 -18.50 22.94 29.10
CA LYS A 61 -19.63 22.27 28.43
C LYS A 61 -19.51 22.35 26.91
N ASP A 62 -19.23 23.54 26.38
CA ASP A 62 -19.10 23.73 24.93
C ASP A 62 -17.96 22.85 24.37
N VAL A 63 -16.83 22.77 25.09
CA VAL A 63 -15.71 21.87 24.73
C VAL A 63 -16.13 20.40 24.82
N LYS A 64 -16.84 20.00 25.88
CA LYS A 64 -17.35 18.63 26.04
C LYS A 64 -18.23 18.25 24.85
N ASP A 65 -19.18 19.10 24.48
CA ASP A 65 -20.13 18.83 23.40
C ASP A 65 -19.40 18.76 22.04
N GLN A 66 -18.39 19.61 21.82
CA GLN A 66 -17.54 19.55 20.64
C GLN A 66 -16.74 18.23 20.55
N VAL A 67 -16.19 17.77 21.68
CA VAL A 67 -15.44 16.50 21.73
C VAL A 67 -16.37 15.31 21.50
N GLU A 68 -17.56 15.32 22.09
CA GLU A 68 -18.58 14.28 21.93
C GLU A 68 -19.04 14.18 20.46
N ALA A 69 -19.26 15.31 19.80
CA ALA A 69 -19.59 15.35 18.37
C ALA A 69 -18.47 14.74 17.50
N LYS A 70 -17.20 15.08 17.78
CA LYS A 70 -16.04 14.51 17.07
C LYS A 70 -15.92 13.01 17.32
N LEU A 71 -16.10 12.55 18.56
CA LEU A 71 -16.03 11.14 18.90
C LEU A 71 -17.09 10.33 18.12
N ASN A 72 -18.32 10.85 18.05
CA ASN A 72 -19.39 10.21 17.29
C ASN A 72 -19.09 10.15 15.78
N GLN A 73 -18.41 11.15 15.22
CA GLN A 73 -17.98 11.14 13.83
C GLN A 73 -16.89 10.08 13.57
N GLU A 74 -15.89 10.01 14.44
CA GLU A 74 -14.81 9.01 14.37
C GLU A 74 -15.35 7.59 14.53
N GLU A 75 -16.33 7.38 15.42
CA GLU A 75 -16.97 6.07 15.59
C GLU A 75 -17.70 5.63 14.30
N LYS A 76 -18.45 6.54 13.67
CA LYS A 76 -19.11 6.26 12.38
C LYS A 76 -18.09 5.90 11.30
N ALA A 77 -17.05 6.72 11.13
CA ALA A 77 -15.98 6.46 10.16
C ALA A 77 -15.29 5.10 10.43
N LYS A 78 -15.04 4.76 11.69
CA LYS A 78 -14.50 3.45 12.08
C LYS A 78 -15.43 2.31 11.67
N THR A 79 -16.73 2.42 11.93
CA THR A 79 -17.70 1.39 11.54
C THR A 79 -17.77 1.21 10.03
N GLU A 80 -17.77 2.30 9.26
CA GLU A 80 -17.74 2.28 7.79
C GLU A 80 -16.48 1.58 7.28
N LEU A 81 -15.29 1.95 7.78
CA LEU A 81 -14.04 1.31 7.40
C LEU A 81 -14.00 -0.19 7.75
N LEU A 82 -14.55 -0.57 8.90
CA LEU A 82 -14.65 -1.99 9.28
C LEU A 82 -15.58 -2.76 8.32
N THR A 83 -16.72 -2.18 7.94
CA THR A 83 -17.62 -2.81 6.96
C THR A 83 -16.93 -2.98 5.61
N GLN A 84 -16.22 -1.95 5.12
CA GLN A 84 -15.46 -2.01 3.88
C GLN A 84 -14.34 -3.05 3.92
N ALA A 85 -13.56 -3.09 5.00
CA ALA A 85 -12.51 -4.10 5.19
C ALA A 85 -13.06 -5.53 5.22
N SER A 86 -14.24 -5.73 5.81
CA SER A 86 -14.90 -7.04 5.80
C SER A 86 -15.37 -7.45 4.40
N SER A 87 -15.84 -6.49 3.60
CA SER A 87 -16.24 -6.72 2.21
C SER A 87 -15.05 -7.12 1.35
N PHE A 88 -13.95 -6.34 1.42
CA PHE A 88 -12.72 -6.66 0.67
C PHE A 88 -12.12 -8.00 1.07
N ARG A 89 -12.20 -8.38 2.36
CA ARG A 89 -11.74 -9.70 2.80
C ARG A 89 -12.53 -10.82 2.11
N LYS A 90 -13.86 -10.71 2.10
CA LYS A 90 -14.74 -11.71 1.45
C LYS A 90 -14.49 -11.79 -0.05
N GLU A 91 -14.36 -10.64 -0.72
CA GLU A 91 -14.06 -10.58 -2.15
C GLU A 91 -12.71 -11.23 -2.45
N ARG A 92 -11.69 -10.94 -1.66
CA ARG A 92 -10.36 -11.56 -1.81
C ARG A 92 -10.42 -13.08 -1.64
N GLU A 93 -11.10 -13.57 -0.60
CA GLU A 93 -11.28 -15.01 -0.35
C GLU A 93 -12.01 -15.68 -1.53
N GLN A 94 -13.04 -15.04 -2.08
CA GLN A 94 -13.77 -15.54 -3.25
C GLN A 94 -12.89 -15.61 -4.49
N ILE A 95 -12.08 -14.57 -4.73
CA ILE A 95 -11.13 -14.54 -5.84
C ILE A 95 -10.10 -15.65 -5.68
N GLU A 96 -9.50 -15.79 -4.50
CA GLU A 96 -8.48 -16.79 -4.19
C GLU A 96 -8.98 -18.22 -4.43
N VAL A 97 -10.19 -18.54 -3.96
CA VAL A 97 -10.83 -19.84 -4.21
C VAL A 97 -11.09 -20.05 -5.71
N SER A 98 -11.57 -19.03 -6.43
CA SER A 98 -11.83 -19.14 -7.86
C SER A 98 -10.53 -19.30 -8.67
N THR A 99 -9.47 -18.59 -8.31
CA THR A 99 -8.17 -18.68 -8.98
C THR A 99 -7.52 -20.03 -8.71
N GLN A 100 -7.55 -20.52 -7.47
CA GLN A 100 -7.02 -21.83 -7.11
C GLN A 100 -7.70 -22.95 -7.90
N SER A 101 -9.04 -22.94 -7.97
CA SER A 101 -9.80 -23.93 -8.74
C SER A 101 -9.45 -23.91 -10.24
N LYS A 102 -9.25 -22.72 -10.82
CA LYS A 102 -8.84 -22.58 -12.23
C LYS A 102 -7.42 -23.07 -12.46
N GLU A 103 -6.52 -22.75 -11.54
CA GLU A 103 -5.12 -23.22 -11.58
C GLU A 103 -5.05 -24.75 -11.51
N ASP A 104 -5.75 -25.36 -10.56
CA ASP A 104 -5.81 -26.82 -10.40
C ASP A 104 -6.37 -27.50 -11.65
N MET A 105 -7.41 -26.93 -12.28
CA MET A 105 -7.96 -27.44 -13.53
C MET A 105 -6.96 -27.36 -14.69
N ILE A 106 -6.21 -26.25 -14.81
CA ILE A 106 -5.18 -26.08 -15.85
C ILE A 106 -4.06 -27.10 -15.62
N LYS A 107 -3.60 -27.25 -14.38
CA LYS A 107 -2.57 -28.21 -14.00
C LYS A 107 -2.99 -29.64 -14.33
N LEU A 108 -4.20 -30.06 -13.93
CA LEU A 108 -4.73 -31.39 -14.23
C LEU A 108 -4.81 -31.64 -15.73
N ARG A 109 -5.23 -30.64 -16.52
CA ARG A 109 -5.28 -30.75 -17.99
C ARG A 109 -3.88 -30.91 -18.58
N ALA A 110 -2.90 -30.13 -18.11
CA ALA A 110 -1.52 -30.23 -18.57
C ALA A 110 -0.91 -31.59 -18.24
N GLU A 111 -1.14 -32.11 -17.03
CA GLU A 111 -0.70 -33.44 -16.61
C GLU A 111 -1.32 -34.55 -17.47
N SER A 112 -2.63 -34.48 -17.74
CA SER A 112 -3.32 -35.44 -18.62
C SER A 112 -2.76 -35.42 -20.04
N ASN A 113 -2.52 -34.23 -20.61
CA ASN A 113 -1.95 -34.10 -21.94
C ASN A 113 -0.51 -34.62 -22.00
N LEU A 114 0.31 -34.32 -20.98
CA LEU A 114 1.67 -34.83 -20.89
C LEU A 114 1.69 -36.37 -20.87
N GLN A 115 0.78 -36.99 -20.12
CA GLN A 115 0.70 -38.45 -20.08
C GLN A 115 0.32 -39.02 -21.46
N LYS A 116 -0.67 -38.44 -22.14
CA LYS A 116 -1.04 -38.86 -23.51
C LYS A 116 0.15 -38.78 -24.46
N TYR A 117 0.91 -37.69 -24.44
CA TYR A 117 2.08 -37.55 -25.30
C TYR A 117 3.18 -38.56 -24.97
N LYS A 118 3.37 -38.90 -23.69
CA LYS A 118 4.30 -39.97 -23.30
C LYS A 118 3.89 -41.32 -23.89
N ASP A 119 2.61 -41.67 -23.75
CA ASP A 119 2.07 -42.93 -24.27
C ASP A 119 2.17 -42.99 -25.81
N ASP A 120 1.90 -41.87 -26.49
CA ASP A 120 2.04 -41.75 -27.95
C ASP A 120 3.51 -41.88 -28.39
N ILE A 121 4.45 -41.27 -27.67
CA ILE A 121 5.89 -41.42 -27.94
C ILE A 121 6.31 -42.88 -27.80
N GLU A 122 5.96 -43.55 -26.70
CA GLU A 122 6.30 -44.96 -26.48
C GLU A 122 5.75 -45.86 -27.60
N LYS A 123 4.51 -45.61 -28.02
CA LYS A 123 3.89 -46.33 -29.14
C LYS A 123 4.66 -46.11 -30.44
N LEU A 124 5.01 -44.87 -30.77
CA LEU A 124 5.78 -44.54 -31.97
C LEU A 124 7.18 -45.17 -31.94
N GLU A 125 7.85 -45.19 -30.80
CA GLU A 125 9.16 -45.84 -30.62
C GLU A 125 9.08 -47.35 -30.87
N LYS A 126 8.01 -48.00 -30.40
CA LYS A 126 7.73 -49.41 -30.66
C LYS A 126 7.49 -49.70 -32.15
N ASP A 127 6.69 -48.86 -32.81
CA ASP A 127 6.42 -48.97 -34.25
C ASP A 127 7.70 -48.77 -35.08
N ILE A 128 8.53 -47.77 -34.74
CA ILE A 128 9.84 -47.54 -35.37
C ILE A 128 10.74 -48.77 -35.20
N SER A 129 10.79 -49.35 -33.99
CA SER A 129 11.58 -50.55 -33.72
C SER A 129 11.12 -51.75 -34.56
N GLN A 130 9.80 -51.95 -34.68
CA GLN A 130 9.24 -53.00 -35.51
C GLN A 130 9.53 -52.79 -37.01
N LEU A 131 9.42 -51.56 -37.50
CA LEU A 131 9.74 -51.21 -38.89
C LEU A 131 11.22 -51.43 -39.21
N ARG A 132 12.12 -51.08 -38.29
CA ARG A 132 13.55 -51.37 -38.41
C ARG A 132 13.80 -52.87 -38.52
N LEU A 133 13.22 -53.68 -37.63
CA LEU A 133 13.34 -55.16 -37.68
C LEU A 133 12.82 -55.75 -39.01
N LYS A 134 11.64 -55.30 -39.49
CA LYS A 134 11.09 -55.74 -40.78
C LYS A 134 12.01 -55.37 -41.94
N THR A 135 12.54 -54.16 -41.92
CA THR A 135 13.46 -53.65 -42.95
C THR A 135 14.76 -54.47 -42.95
N ASP A 136 15.34 -54.74 -41.78
CA ASP A 136 16.55 -55.54 -41.67
C ASP A 136 16.32 -56.99 -42.08
N SER A 137 15.16 -57.59 -41.75
CA SER A 137 14.80 -58.91 -42.25
C SER A 137 14.68 -58.94 -43.79
N SER A 138 14.15 -57.87 -44.38
CA SER A 138 13.98 -57.73 -45.83
C SER A 138 15.33 -57.52 -46.52
N LYS A 139 16.24 -56.74 -45.93
CA LYS A 139 17.64 -56.59 -46.37
C LYS A 139 18.39 -57.91 -46.29
N ILE A 140 18.27 -58.66 -45.19
CA ILE A 140 18.88 -60.00 -45.04
C ILE A 140 18.34 -60.97 -46.09
N ALA A 141 17.02 -60.95 -46.35
CA ALA A 141 16.40 -61.79 -47.38
C ALA A 141 16.82 -61.41 -48.81
N ALA A 142 17.05 -60.13 -49.09
CA ALA A 142 17.61 -59.67 -50.37
C ALA A 142 19.06 -60.12 -50.54
N LEU A 143 19.88 -59.99 -49.48
CA LEU A 143 21.26 -60.50 -49.47
C LEU A 143 21.31 -62.02 -49.66
N ARG A 144 20.44 -62.79 -49.00
CA ARG A 144 20.36 -64.25 -49.16
C ARG A 144 19.90 -64.69 -50.56
N ARG A 145 19.03 -63.91 -51.21
CA ARG A 145 18.64 -64.16 -52.62
C ARG A 145 19.73 -63.79 -53.63
N GLY A 146 20.72 -62.98 -53.25
CA GLY A 146 21.87 -62.64 -54.08
C GLY A 146 23.07 -63.60 -53.97
N ILE A 147 22.94 -64.72 -53.24
CA ILE A 147 24.03 -65.69 -53.00
C ILE A 147 23.90 -66.95 -53.89
N ASP A 148 22.90 -67.01 -54.78
CA ASP A 148 22.82 -68.07 -55.79
C ASP A 148 23.09 -67.50 -57.19
N GLY A 149 24.30 -67.74 -57.71
CA GLY A 149 24.68 -67.41 -59.08
C GLY A 149 26.07 -66.80 -59.25
N SER A 150 27.10 -67.64 -59.23
CA SER A 150 28.34 -67.35 -59.97
C SER A 150 28.08 -67.55 -61.47
N TYR A 151 27.93 -66.46 -62.23
CA TYR A 151 28.60 -66.29 -63.53
C TYR A 151 28.51 -64.81 -63.99
N ALA A 152 29.63 -64.34 -64.52
CA ALA A 152 29.96 -62.97 -64.88
C ALA A 152 28.96 -62.23 -65.79
N SER A 153 28.76 -60.93 -65.54
CA SER A 153 28.81 -59.93 -66.62
C SER A 153 28.81 -58.48 -66.13
N LYS A 154 29.88 -57.78 -66.55
CA LYS A 154 29.91 -56.39 -67.04
C LYS A 154 29.91 -55.24 -66.03
N LEU A 155 31.15 -54.87 -65.69
CA LEU A 155 31.63 -53.48 -65.86
C LEU A 155 30.96 -52.80 -67.07
N THR A 156 30.34 -51.64 -66.84
CA THR A 156 30.67 -50.34 -67.49
C THR A 156 29.74 -49.24 -66.96
N ASP A 157 30.38 -48.21 -66.38
CA ASP A 157 30.14 -46.76 -66.50
C ASP A 157 28.74 -46.17 -66.68
N LEU A 158 28.45 -45.15 -65.85
CA LEU A 158 28.00 -43.78 -66.22
C LEU A 158 27.42 -43.11 -64.95
N ARG A 159 28.21 -42.35 -64.20
CA ARG A 159 28.30 -40.87 -64.24
C ARG A 159 26.94 -40.14 -64.26
N ASP A 160 26.71 -39.42 -63.16
CA ASP A 160 26.12 -38.08 -63.05
C ASP A 160 24.94 -37.67 -63.93
N SER A 161 23.79 -37.44 -63.28
CA SER A 161 22.80 -36.37 -63.50
C SER A 161 21.51 -36.80 -62.77
N LEU A 162 20.77 -35.99 -62.03
CA LEU A 162 20.66 -34.54 -61.98
C LEU A 162 19.95 -34.16 -60.67
N ALA A 163 20.40 -33.07 -60.08
CA ALA A 163 19.75 -32.35 -59.00
C ALA A 163 18.29 -31.96 -59.31
N LEU A 164 17.41 -32.18 -58.34
CA LEU A 164 16.12 -31.52 -58.13
C LEU A 164 15.69 -31.96 -56.72
N LYS A 165 15.53 -31.13 -55.68
CA LYS A 165 14.97 -29.79 -55.65
C LYS A 165 15.24 -29.21 -54.24
N ASP A 166 16.14 -28.23 -54.15
CA ASP A 166 16.08 -27.22 -53.09
C ASP A 166 14.86 -26.36 -53.37
N SER A 167 13.85 -26.40 -52.51
CA SER A 167 12.87 -25.31 -52.39
C SER A 167 11.98 -25.53 -51.17
N ALA A 168 12.02 -24.57 -50.24
CA ALA A 168 11.31 -24.49 -48.96
C ALA A 168 11.89 -25.42 -47.89
N ILE A 169 12.65 -24.94 -46.90
CA ILE A 169 12.20 -24.04 -45.84
C ILE A 169 13.43 -23.22 -45.36
N SER A 170 13.65 -22.05 -45.94
CA SER A 170 14.68 -21.08 -45.51
C SER A 170 14.10 -19.65 -45.38
N TYR A 171 12.77 -19.51 -45.37
CA TYR A 171 12.13 -18.20 -45.36
C TYR A 171 10.91 -18.19 -44.44
N ILE A 172 11.13 -18.24 -43.13
CA ILE A 172 10.27 -17.54 -42.14
C ILE A 172 11.17 -17.09 -40.98
N SER A 173 12.01 -16.09 -41.26
CA SER A 173 12.41 -15.12 -40.25
C SER A 173 11.97 -13.77 -40.78
N ARG A 174 11.24 -13.03 -39.93
CA ARG A 174 10.77 -11.63 -40.11
C ARG A 174 9.31 -11.44 -40.54
N MET A 175 8.40 -11.68 -39.59
CA MET A 175 7.34 -10.69 -39.33
C MET A 175 6.91 -10.76 -37.86
N VAL A 176 7.30 -9.74 -37.11
CA VAL A 176 6.87 -9.48 -35.75
C VAL A 176 5.63 -8.60 -35.87
N ILE A 177 4.46 -9.13 -35.55
CA ILE A 177 3.30 -8.33 -35.12
C ILE A 177 2.63 -9.07 -33.96
N SER A 178 2.99 -8.60 -32.76
CA SER A 178 2.15 -8.41 -31.58
C SER A 178 0.97 -9.36 -31.35
N THR A 179 1.19 -10.36 -30.50
CA THR A 179 0.11 -10.89 -29.66
C THR A 179 0.67 -11.18 -28.26
N ASP A 180 0.86 -10.10 -27.49
CA ASP A 180 1.03 -10.18 -26.03
C ASP A 180 -0.31 -10.58 -25.41
N LEU A 181 -0.60 -11.87 -25.42
CA LEU A 181 -1.66 -12.49 -24.63
C LEU A 181 -1.06 -13.68 -23.87
N THR A 182 -0.05 -13.41 -23.05
CA THR A 182 0.36 -14.33 -22.00
C THR A 182 0.92 -13.52 -20.85
N GLY A 183 0.12 -13.37 -19.80
CA GLY A 183 0.50 -12.75 -18.55
C GLY A 183 1.64 -13.54 -17.92
N ASN A 184 2.87 -13.09 -18.18
CA ASN A 184 3.96 -13.24 -17.25
C ASN A 184 4.08 -11.89 -16.55
N GLY A 185 4.13 -11.85 -15.23
CA GLY A 185 4.29 -10.63 -14.43
C GLY A 185 5.65 -9.95 -14.58
N GLY A 186 6.23 -10.02 -15.78
CA GLY A 186 7.47 -9.35 -16.16
C GLY A 186 7.16 -7.98 -16.76
N VAL A 187 8.06 -7.05 -16.51
CA VAL A 187 8.09 -5.74 -17.16
C VAL A 187 8.16 -5.96 -18.68
N LYS A 188 7.43 -5.17 -19.47
CA LYS A 188 7.56 -5.23 -20.94
C LYS A 188 9.03 -5.02 -21.32
N ARG A 189 9.59 -5.81 -22.24
CA ARG A 189 11.02 -5.70 -22.64
C ARG A 189 11.48 -4.27 -22.95
N GLU A 190 10.60 -3.45 -23.51
CA GLU A 190 10.87 -2.04 -23.84
C GLU A 190 10.96 -1.12 -22.60
N ARG A 191 10.56 -1.60 -21.43
CA ARG A 191 10.52 -0.89 -20.15
C ARG A 191 11.50 -1.43 -19.12
N GLU A 192 12.29 -2.43 -19.47
CA GLU A 192 13.27 -3.05 -18.57
C GLU A 192 14.49 -2.14 -18.36
N CYS A 193 14.99 -2.11 -17.13
CA CYS A 193 16.23 -1.47 -16.76
C CYS A 193 17.40 -2.01 -17.60
N VAL A 194 18.14 -1.13 -18.27
CA VAL A 194 19.26 -1.52 -19.15
C VAL A 194 20.43 -2.19 -18.41
N MET A 195 20.46 -2.11 -17.08
CA MET A 195 21.50 -2.72 -16.25
C MET A 195 21.13 -4.13 -15.77
N CYS A 196 19.92 -4.33 -15.25
CA CYS A 196 19.52 -5.62 -14.66
C CYS A 196 18.55 -6.45 -15.52
N LEU A 197 17.93 -5.84 -16.54
CA LEU A 197 16.94 -6.48 -17.42
C LEU A 197 15.79 -7.18 -16.65
N SER A 198 15.53 -6.78 -15.41
CA SER A 198 14.60 -7.46 -14.50
C SER A 198 13.54 -6.51 -13.94
N GLU A 199 13.93 -5.27 -13.65
CA GLU A 199 13.07 -4.26 -13.01
C GLU A 199 12.70 -3.16 -14.01
N GLU A 200 11.59 -2.46 -13.77
CA GLU A 200 11.13 -1.38 -14.65
C GLU A 200 12.02 -0.14 -14.51
N MET A 201 12.27 0.54 -15.64
CA MET A 201 12.98 1.81 -15.65
C MET A 201 12.21 2.85 -14.84
N SER A 202 12.83 3.45 -13.82
CA SER A 202 12.14 4.38 -12.90
C SER A 202 12.95 5.64 -12.60
N VAL A 203 14.10 5.84 -13.25
CA VAL A 203 14.96 6.99 -12.99
C VAL A 203 15.32 7.72 -14.29
N VAL A 204 15.07 9.02 -14.30
CA VAL A 204 15.40 9.95 -15.39
C VAL A 204 16.69 10.70 -15.08
N PHE A 205 17.61 10.75 -16.05
CA PHE A 205 18.88 11.49 -15.93
C PHE A 205 18.85 12.83 -16.66
N LEU A 206 19.15 13.92 -15.95
CA LEU A 206 19.22 15.26 -16.52
C LEU A 206 20.68 15.68 -16.78
N PRO A 207 20.96 16.38 -17.89
CA PRO A 207 20.01 17.00 -18.83
C PRO A 207 19.52 16.11 -19.98
N CYS A 208 20.06 14.89 -20.15
CA CYS A 208 19.76 14.07 -21.34
C CYS A 208 18.35 13.49 -21.41
N ALA A 209 17.57 13.60 -20.32
CA ALA A 209 16.20 13.10 -20.17
C ALA A 209 16.01 11.59 -20.41
N HIS A 210 17.09 10.79 -20.47
CA HIS A 210 16.99 9.35 -20.61
C HIS A 210 16.48 8.70 -19.32
N GLN A 211 15.40 7.91 -19.46
CA GLN A 211 14.89 7.01 -18.44
C GLN A 211 15.37 5.60 -18.76
N VAL A 212 16.40 5.12 -18.07
CA VAL A 212 17.16 3.93 -18.51
C VAL A 212 17.40 2.89 -17.42
N VAL A 213 17.28 3.26 -16.15
CA VAL A 213 17.57 2.34 -15.03
C VAL A 213 16.44 2.31 -14.02
N CYS A 214 16.33 1.21 -13.28
CA CYS A 214 15.48 1.11 -12.10
C CYS A 214 16.14 1.81 -10.89
N THR A 215 15.38 1.99 -9.81
CA THR A 215 15.82 2.64 -8.58
C THR A 215 17.03 1.95 -7.96
N MET A 216 17.03 0.62 -7.91
CA MET A 216 18.12 -0.17 -7.32
C MET A 216 19.42 -0.02 -8.10
N CYS A 217 19.35 -0.13 -9.44
CA CYS A 217 20.52 0.05 -10.30
C CYS A 217 21.02 1.50 -10.29
N ASN A 218 20.12 2.49 -10.13
CA ASN A 218 20.52 3.88 -9.95
C ASN A 218 21.38 4.09 -8.70
N GLU A 219 20.99 3.51 -7.56
CA GLU A 219 21.78 3.61 -6.32
C GLU A 219 23.16 2.98 -6.47
N LEU A 220 23.25 1.82 -7.12
CA LEU A 220 24.53 1.15 -7.39
C LEU A 220 25.40 1.99 -8.32
N HIS A 221 24.81 2.53 -9.38
CA HIS A 221 25.48 3.40 -10.35
C HIS A 221 26.03 4.67 -9.67
N GLU A 222 25.29 5.26 -8.74
CA GLU A 222 25.73 6.43 -7.98
C GLU A 222 26.83 6.08 -6.96
N LYS A 223 26.68 4.98 -6.20
CA LYS A 223 27.69 4.49 -5.25
C LYS A 223 29.02 4.13 -5.91
N GLN A 224 28.99 3.65 -7.14
CA GLN A 224 30.18 3.37 -7.95
C GLN A 224 30.83 4.63 -8.54
N GLY A 225 30.30 5.82 -8.23
CA GLY A 225 30.86 7.10 -8.69
C GLY A 225 30.62 7.37 -10.17
N MET A 226 29.73 6.63 -10.83
CA MET A 226 29.45 6.80 -12.25
C MET A 226 28.59 8.05 -12.46
N LYS A 227 29.16 9.03 -13.16
CA LYS A 227 28.54 10.34 -13.42
C LYS A 227 27.92 10.46 -14.80
N ASP A 228 28.02 9.45 -15.66
CA ASP A 228 27.52 9.52 -17.03
C ASP A 228 26.28 8.65 -17.24
N CYS A 229 25.40 9.06 -18.16
CA CYS A 229 24.22 8.29 -18.53
C CYS A 229 24.63 6.96 -19.23
N PRO A 230 24.12 5.79 -18.81
CA PRO A 230 24.42 4.50 -19.44
C PRO A 230 24.04 4.40 -20.93
N SER A 231 23.07 5.19 -21.38
CA SER A 231 22.61 5.17 -22.78
C SER A 231 23.41 6.12 -23.67
N CYS A 232 23.53 7.40 -23.28
CA CYS A 232 24.10 8.44 -24.14
C CYS A 232 25.43 9.03 -23.65
N ARG A 233 25.93 8.56 -22.50
CA ARG A 233 27.18 9.02 -21.85
C ARG A 233 27.23 10.51 -21.51
N SER A 234 26.10 11.21 -21.55
CA SER A 234 26.03 12.60 -21.10
C SER A 234 26.21 12.69 -19.58
N PRO A 235 26.89 13.74 -19.06
CA PRO A 235 27.09 13.89 -17.62
C PRO A 235 25.77 14.14 -16.91
N ILE A 236 25.53 13.35 -15.86
CA ILE A 236 24.35 13.37 -15.00
C ILE A 236 24.56 14.46 -13.95
N GLN A 237 23.72 15.50 -14.02
CA GLN A 237 23.68 16.56 -13.02
C GLN A 237 22.63 16.28 -11.96
N ARG A 238 21.52 15.64 -12.34
CA ARG A 238 20.41 15.30 -11.45
C ARG A 238 19.79 13.97 -11.85
N ARG A 239 19.36 13.21 -10.83
CA ARG A 239 18.65 11.93 -10.93
C ARG A 239 17.24 12.13 -10.39
N VAL A 240 16.22 11.79 -11.17
CA VAL A 240 14.82 11.98 -10.77
C VAL A 240 14.12 10.63 -10.79
N CYS A 241 13.64 10.17 -9.64
CA CYS A 241 12.85 8.95 -9.53
C CYS A 241 11.40 9.25 -9.91
N VAL A 242 10.89 8.53 -10.90
CA VAL A 242 9.50 8.59 -11.35
C VAL A 242 8.77 7.31 -10.95
N ARG A 243 7.51 7.45 -10.53
CA ARG A 243 6.62 6.31 -10.29
C ARG A 243 5.58 6.30 -11.39
N TYR A 244 5.38 5.16 -12.03
CA TYR A 244 4.23 4.99 -12.91
C TYR A 244 2.96 4.93 -12.06
N ALA A 245 1.91 5.64 -12.48
CA ALA A 245 0.58 5.40 -11.95
C ALA A 245 0.14 4.02 -12.46
N HIS A 246 0.10 3.03 -11.58
CA HIS A 246 -0.45 1.72 -11.92
C HIS A 246 -1.97 1.89 -12.09
N THR A 247 -2.44 1.83 -13.34
CA THR A 247 -3.86 1.62 -13.70
C THR A 247 -4.15 0.15 -13.80
#